data_AF-A0A518VCR3-F1
#
_entry.id   AF-A0A518VCR3-F1
#
_cell.length_a   1.000
_cell.length_b   1.000
_cell.length_c   1.000
_cell.angle_alpha   90.00
_cell.angle_beta   90.00
_cell.angle_gamma   90.00
#
_symmetry.space_group_name_H-M   'P 1'
#
loop_
_entity.id
_entity.type
_entity.pdbx_description
1 polymer ?
#
loop_
_entity_poly.entity_id
_entity_poly.type
_entity_poly.pdbx_seq_one_letter_code
_entity_poly.pdbx_strand_id
1 'polypeptide(L)'
;MKKRRMFMAAMASLLLVTGCGGNQSDTTPTEQAQDIKVNQVDLTAELKLTEKAVIGQTTLAQLEKTYGPAVEKKTIKSNFRSNLKAENGPNPEVEQEVAFIKINPLTGAKWDKAYPLYFTKTADPTLVAAQVMLKRGDLMKKLEGGKLSIEDVKKVYGAPTRDLGRVLEYYDFKNKAVLHVIVTEDNQISTMLTHYGLLYADKPEDRIENENIIKRLSQEKGSTSK
;
A
#
# COMPACT_ATOMS: atom_id res chain seq x y z
N MET A 1 -81.09 -52.19 5.35
CA MET A 1 -81.12 -51.00 6.24
C MET A 1 -79.69 -50.55 6.51
N LYS A 2 -79.50 -49.23 6.73
CA LYS A 2 -78.26 -48.48 7.03
C LYS A 2 -77.51 -47.99 5.78
N LYS A 3 -77.14 -46.72 5.63
CA LYS A 3 -77.40 -45.45 6.34
C LYS A 3 -77.08 -44.33 5.33
N ARG A 4 -77.97 -43.33 5.19
CA ARG A 4 -77.65 -42.02 4.61
C ARG A 4 -77.00 -41.14 5.67
N ARG A 5 -76.07 -40.27 5.23
CA ARG A 5 -75.67 -38.93 5.74
C ARG A 5 -74.24 -38.69 5.24
N MET A 6 -73.77 -37.51 4.89
CA MET A 6 -74.31 -36.18 4.61
C MET A 6 -73.10 -35.42 4.02
N PHE A 7 -73.36 -34.47 3.13
CA PHE A 7 -72.38 -33.51 2.64
C PHE A 7 -71.74 -32.71 3.78
N MET A 8 -70.43 -32.47 3.70
CA MET A 8 -69.85 -31.18 4.08
C MET A 8 -68.52 -30.95 3.36
N ALA A 9 -68.46 -29.83 2.62
CA ALA A 9 -67.25 -29.26 2.08
C ALA A 9 -66.35 -28.77 3.22
N ALA A 10 -65.05 -29.04 3.12
CA ALA A 10 -64.05 -28.42 3.98
C ALA A 10 -62.91 -27.88 3.10
N MET A 11 -62.86 -26.55 3.10
CA MET A 11 -61.79 -25.61 2.76
C MET A 11 -60.57 -26.13 1.97
N ALA A 12 -60.42 -25.55 0.77
CA ALA A 12 -59.12 -25.25 0.21
C ALA A 12 -58.30 -24.43 1.22
N SER A 13 -57.17 -24.98 1.64
CA SER A 13 -56.08 -24.23 2.25
C SER A 13 -54.85 -24.42 1.40
N LEU A 14 -54.36 -23.28 0.90
CA LEU A 14 -53.05 -23.04 0.30
C LEU A 14 -51.98 -23.85 1.04
N LEU A 15 -51.36 -24.82 0.37
CA LEU A 15 -50.01 -25.25 0.70
C LEU A 15 -49.09 -24.60 -0.33
N LEU A 16 -48.41 -23.56 0.15
CA LEU A 16 -47.37 -22.84 -0.59
C LEU A 16 -46.31 -23.82 -1.07
N VAL A 17 -46.00 -23.70 -2.36
CA VAL A 17 -44.80 -24.21 -3.01
C VAL A 17 -43.58 -23.78 -2.18
N THR A 18 -42.91 -24.74 -1.55
CA THR A 18 -41.54 -24.57 -1.06
C THR A 18 -40.65 -25.46 -1.91
N GLY A 19 -40.00 -24.83 -2.89
CA GLY A 19 -39.12 -25.51 -3.83
C GLY A 19 -38.53 -24.56 -4.86
N CYS A 20 -38.07 -23.38 -4.42
CA CYS A 20 -37.28 -22.48 -5.26
C CYS A 20 -36.11 -21.91 -4.46
N GLY A 21 -34.92 -21.99 -5.06
CA GLY A 21 -33.90 -20.97 -4.91
C GLY A 21 -32.93 -21.18 -3.76
N GLY A 22 -31.85 -21.91 -4.05
CA GLY A 22 -30.61 -21.84 -3.29
C GLY A 22 -29.44 -21.86 -4.24
N ASN A 23 -29.32 -20.83 -5.09
CA ASN A 23 -28.07 -20.55 -5.79
C ASN A 23 -26.99 -20.39 -4.71
N GLN A 24 -26.18 -21.43 -4.51
CA GLN A 24 -24.84 -21.27 -3.95
C GLN A 24 -24.12 -20.31 -4.87
N SER A 25 -24.08 -19.06 -4.45
CA SER A 25 -23.20 -18.05 -4.99
C SER A 25 -21.82 -18.44 -4.50
N ASP A 26 -21.15 -19.32 -5.26
CA ASP A 26 -19.70 -19.41 -5.26
C ASP A 26 -19.18 -18.07 -5.80
N THR A 27 -19.21 -17.02 -4.98
CA THR A 27 -18.42 -15.82 -5.23
C THR A 27 -16.99 -16.14 -4.82
N THR A 28 -16.34 -17.00 -5.58
CA THR A 28 -14.90 -16.84 -5.76
C THR A 28 -14.73 -15.45 -6.37
N PRO A 29 -13.92 -14.54 -5.81
CA PRO A 29 -13.65 -13.26 -6.45
C PRO A 29 -13.00 -13.59 -7.80
N THR A 30 -13.77 -13.51 -8.88
CA THR A 30 -13.23 -13.65 -10.22
C THR A 30 -12.35 -12.43 -10.40
N GLU A 31 -11.03 -12.65 -10.40
CA GLU A 31 -10.02 -11.69 -10.78
C GLU A 31 -10.29 -11.29 -12.24
N GLN A 32 -11.17 -10.31 -12.43
CA GLN A 32 -11.05 -9.38 -13.54
C GLN A 32 -10.28 -8.21 -12.97
N ALA A 33 -8.95 -8.36 -12.92
CA ALA A 33 -8.07 -7.21 -13.04
C ALA A 33 -8.49 -6.51 -14.34
N GLN A 34 -9.40 -5.53 -14.22
CA GLN A 34 -9.64 -4.60 -15.31
C GLN A 34 -8.25 -4.11 -15.74
N ASP A 35 -7.97 -4.16 -17.04
CA ASP A 35 -6.70 -3.73 -17.62
C ASP A 35 -6.63 -2.20 -17.58
N ILE A 36 -6.65 -1.68 -16.35
CA ILE A 36 -6.69 -0.26 -16.02
C ILE A 36 -5.29 0.25 -16.29
N LYS A 37 -5.13 0.93 -17.43
CA LYS A 37 -3.91 1.67 -17.74
C LYS A 37 -3.72 2.76 -16.70
N VAL A 38 -2.70 2.58 -15.88
CA VAL A 38 -2.20 3.54 -14.90
C VAL A 38 -0.82 3.99 -15.30
N ASN A 39 -0.45 5.22 -14.94
CA ASN A 39 0.92 5.69 -15.11
C ASN A 39 1.85 4.75 -14.35
N GLN A 40 2.77 4.10 -15.07
CA GLN A 40 3.75 3.22 -14.50
C GLN A 40 5.05 3.99 -14.26
N VAL A 41 5.63 3.76 -13.09
CA VAL A 41 6.98 4.18 -12.76
C VAL A 41 7.78 2.94 -12.37
N ASP A 42 9.04 2.90 -12.78
CA ASP A 42 10.00 1.93 -12.26
C ASP A 42 10.69 2.58 -11.05
N LEU A 43 10.56 1.98 -9.86
CA LEU A 43 11.17 2.44 -8.62
C LEU A 43 12.33 1.55 -8.16
N THR A 44 12.83 0.67 -9.03
CA THR A 44 13.90 -0.30 -8.70
C THR A 44 15.15 0.39 -8.16
N ALA A 45 15.53 1.53 -8.74
CA ALA A 45 16.68 2.31 -8.28
C ALA A 45 16.44 2.94 -6.89
N GLU A 46 15.23 3.45 -6.64
CA GLU A 46 14.86 4.05 -5.37
C GLU A 46 14.77 3.04 -4.23
N LEU A 47 14.41 1.77 -4.51
CA LEU A 47 14.42 0.68 -3.53
C LEU A 47 15.82 0.45 -2.94
N LYS A 48 16.86 0.78 -3.70
CA LYS A 48 18.24 0.79 -3.22
C LYS A 48 18.54 2.08 -2.45
N LEU A 49 18.18 2.09 -1.16
CA LEU A 49 18.51 3.19 -0.25
C LEU A 49 20.03 3.48 -0.27
N THR A 50 20.83 2.42 -0.11
CA THR A 50 22.30 2.44 -0.25
C THR A 50 22.79 1.13 -0.86
N GLU A 51 24.08 1.03 -1.19
CA GLU A 51 24.72 -0.23 -1.62
C GLU A 51 24.53 -1.39 -0.63
N LYS A 52 24.37 -1.09 0.66
CA LYS A 52 24.27 -2.09 1.75
C LYS A 52 22.88 -2.22 2.35
N ALA A 53 21.91 -1.43 1.85
CA ALA A 53 20.55 -1.40 2.38
C ALA A 53 19.57 -1.24 1.22
N VAL A 54 18.84 -2.31 0.94
CA VAL A 54 17.84 -2.40 -0.12
C VAL A 54 16.49 -2.70 0.52
N ILE A 55 15.53 -1.81 0.31
CA ILE A 55 14.15 -1.96 0.76
C ILE A 55 13.54 -3.14 0.03
N GLY A 56 12.89 -4.04 0.77
CA GLY A 56 12.35 -5.30 0.27
C GLY A 56 13.29 -6.50 0.41
N GLN A 57 14.58 -6.30 0.76
CA GLN A 57 15.58 -7.36 0.73
C GLN A 57 16.47 -7.42 1.98
N THR A 58 16.93 -6.28 2.49
CA THR A 58 17.89 -6.25 3.60
C THR A 58 17.19 -6.50 4.92
N THR A 59 17.73 -7.40 5.73
CA THR A 59 17.21 -7.69 7.07
C THR A 59 17.80 -6.78 8.14
N LEU A 60 17.11 -6.63 9.27
CA LEU A 60 17.62 -5.92 10.43
C LEU A 60 18.95 -6.52 10.92
N ALA A 61 19.06 -7.85 10.97
CA ALA A 61 20.28 -8.53 11.40
C ALA A 61 21.49 -8.20 10.50
N GLN A 62 21.30 -8.09 9.17
CA GLN A 62 22.35 -7.68 8.24
C GLN A 62 22.81 -6.24 8.49
N LEU A 63 21.87 -5.34 8.81
CA LEU A 63 22.20 -3.96 9.16
C LEU A 63 22.90 -3.89 10.51
N GLU A 64 22.43 -4.59 11.53
CA GLU A 64 23.07 -4.60 12.86
C GLU A 64 24.49 -5.18 12.80
N LYS A 65 24.71 -6.20 11.96
CA LYS A 65 26.06 -6.72 11.67
C LYS A 65 26.99 -5.66 11.05
N THR A 66 26.46 -4.80 10.21
CA THR A 66 27.24 -3.81 9.45
C THR A 66 27.46 -2.52 10.26
N TYR A 67 26.42 -2.02 10.91
CA TYR A 67 26.37 -0.70 11.53
C TYR A 67 26.46 -0.74 13.05
N GLY A 68 26.40 -1.94 13.66
CA GLY A 68 26.23 -2.11 15.11
C GLY A 68 24.75 -2.23 15.49
N PRO A 69 24.44 -2.64 16.74
CA PRO A 69 23.06 -2.80 17.19
C PRO A 69 22.26 -1.50 17.03
N ALA A 70 20.95 -1.64 16.80
CA ALA A 70 20.06 -0.48 16.77
C ALA A 70 20.15 0.31 18.07
N VAL A 71 20.20 1.64 17.97
CA VAL A 71 20.23 2.54 19.13
C VAL A 71 18.93 2.43 19.93
N GLU A 72 17.83 2.24 19.21
CA GLU A 72 16.49 2.06 19.76
C GLU A 72 15.67 1.21 18.80
N LYS A 73 14.75 0.40 19.35
CA LYS A 73 13.73 -0.33 18.60
C LYS A 73 12.35 -0.08 19.19
N LYS A 74 11.35 0.17 18.33
CA LYS A 74 9.97 0.44 18.72
C LYS A 74 9.02 -0.30 17.79
N THR A 75 7.94 -0.85 18.32
CA THR A 75 6.81 -1.27 17.48
C THR A 75 5.89 -0.08 17.26
N ILE A 76 5.50 0.15 16.00
CA ILE A 76 4.48 1.13 15.64
C ILE A 76 3.38 0.46 14.83
N LYS A 77 2.19 1.04 14.86
CA LYS A 77 1.17 0.76 13.86
C LYS A 77 1.50 1.54 12.59
N SER A 78 1.53 0.85 11.46
CA SER A 78 1.72 1.46 10.15
C SER A 78 0.46 2.20 9.76
N ASN A 79 0.63 3.47 9.40
CA ASN A 79 -0.44 4.26 8.80
C ASN A 79 -0.58 4.00 7.30
N PHE A 80 0.03 2.92 6.78
CA PHE A 80 0.00 2.63 5.36
C PHE A 80 -1.44 2.53 4.85
N ARG A 81 -1.82 3.51 4.02
CA ARG A 81 -3.13 3.63 3.36
C ARG A 81 -4.34 3.76 4.29
N SER A 82 -4.17 4.29 5.51
CA SER A 82 -5.29 4.58 6.43
C SER A 82 -6.41 5.46 5.82
N ASN A 83 -6.11 6.18 4.73
CA ASN A 83 -7.02 7.03 3.96
C ASN A 83 -7.85 6.30 2.90
N LEU A 84 -7.54 5.06 2.53
CA LEU A 84 -8.32 4.27 1.57
C LEU A 84 -9.39 3.49 2.33
N LYS A 85 -10.55 4.08 2.63
CA LYS A 85 -11.63 3.28 3.23
C LYS A 85 -11.97 2.14 2.27
N ALA A 86 -11.77 0.89 2.66
CA ALA A 86 -12.30 -0.23 1.88
C ALA A 86 -13.82 -0.10 1.87
N GLU A 87 -14.47 -0.40 0.75
CA GLU A 87 -15.93 -0.48 0.68
C GLU A 87 -16.48 -1.53 1.69
N ASN A 88 -15.61 -2.40 2.21
CA ASN A 88 -15.92 -3.52 3.10
C ASN A 88 -15.32 -3.44 4.52
N GLY A 89 -14.69 -2.34 4.96
CA GLY A 89 -14.19 -2.25 6.35
C GLY A 89 -12.98 -1.32 6.61
N PRO A 90 -12.48 -1.24 7.85
CA PRO A 90 -11.28 -0.47 8.18
C PRO A 90 -10.05 -1.04 7.46
N ASN A 91 -9.11 -0.17 7.08
CA ASN A 91 -7.82 -0.61 6.55
C ASN A 91 -7.14 -1.56 7.53
N PRO A 92 -6.53 -2.65 7.06
CA PRO A 92 -5.78 -3.53 7.94
C PRO A 92 -4.66 -2.73 8.63
N GLU A 93 -4.71 -2.66 9.96
CA GLU A 93 -3.61 -2.10 10.74
C GLU A 93 -2.42 -3.05 10.60
N VAL A 94 -1.37 -2.62 9.90
CA VAL A 94 -0.13 -3.41 9.76
C VAL A 94 0.85 -2.94 10.82
N GLU A 95 1.36 -3.81 11.67
CA GLU A 95 2.41 -3.43 12.61
C GLU A 95 3.80 -3.45 11.95
N GLN A 96 4.66 -2.53 12.36
CA GLN A 96 6.04 -2.40 11.89
C GLN A 96 6.99 -2.27 13.08
N GLU A 97 8.21 -2.75 12.90
CA GLU A 97 9.32 -2.42 13.80
C GLU A 97 10.09 -1.23 13.23
N VAL A 98 10.31 -0.19 14.03
CA VAL A 98 11.22 0.90 13.72
C VAL A 98 12.52 0.65 14.45
N ALA A 99 13.63 0.57 13.72
CA ALA A 99 14.97 0.51 14.29
C ALA A 99 15.77 1.76 13.91
N PHE A 100 16.41 2.36 14.91
CA PHE A 100 17.23 3.56 14.73
C PHE A 100 18.69 3.13 14.51
N ILE A 101 19.12 3.11 13.24
CA ILE A 101 20.42 2.59 12.81
C ILE A 101 21.38 3.73 12.49
N LYS A 102 22.65 3.61 12.89
CA LYS A 102 23.73 4.57 12.63
C LYS A 102 24.25 4.49 11.18
N ILE A 103 23.34 4.62 10.22
CA ILE A 103 23.62 4.64 8.77
C ILE A 103 23.36 6.04 8.22
N ASN A 104 24.25 6.54 7.38
CA ASN A 104 24.00 7.73 6.59
C ASN A 104 23.10 7.35 5.38
N PRO A 105 21.87 7.86 5.26
CA PRO A 105 20.95 7.46 4.19
C PRO A 105 21.38 7.92 2.80
N LEU A 106 22.28 8.90 2.71
CA LEU A 106 22.81 9.38 1.44
C LEU A 106 23.95 8.50 0.93
N THR A 107 24.89 8.17 1.83
CA THR A 107 26.17 7.52 1.47
C THR A 107 26.27 6.04 1.84
N GLY A 108 25.46 5.55 2.78
CA GLY A 108 25.58 4.21 3.36
C GLY A 108 26.80 4.01 4.26
N ALA A 109 27.52 5.08 4.61
CA ALA A 109 28.57 5.01 5.61
C ALA A 109 27.98 4.89 7.02
N LYS A 110 28.79 4.42 7.98
CA LYS A 110 28.47 4.58 9.40
C LYS A 110 28.36 6.07 9.74
N TRP A 111 27.43 6.40 10.62
CA TRP A 111 27.12 7.79 10.96
C TRP A 111 26.89 7.95 12.47
N ASP A 112 27.16 9.14 13.00
CA ASP A 112 26.99 9.38 14.44
C ASP A 112 25.53 9.58 14.85
N LYS A 113 24.68 9.92 13.87
CA LYS A 113 23.23 10.09 14.06
C LYS A 113 22.51 8.81 13.71
N ALA A 114 21.51 8.47 14.53
CA ALA A 114 20.65 7.34 14.25
C ALA A 114 19.57 7.74 13.25
N TYR A 115 19.34 6.89 12.26
CA TYR A 115 18.40 7.09 11.18
C TYR A 115 17.27 6.05 11.28
N PRO A 116 15.99 6.46 11.24
CA PRO A 116 14.87 5.55 11.37
C PRO A 116 14.73 4.70 10.11
N LEU A 117 14.74 3.39 10.28
CA LEU A 117 14.43 2.40 9.26
C LEU A 117 13.26 1.55 9.75
N TYR A 118 12.35 1.19 8.83
CA TYR A 118 11.12 0.48 9.15
C TYR A 118 11.20 -0.93 8.62
N PHE A 119 10.84 -1.91 9.45
CA PHE A 119 10.93 -3.33 9.17
C PHE A 119 9.58 -4.01 9.35
N THR A 120 9.41 -5.15 8.67
CA THR A 120 8.30 -6.07 8.95
C THR A 120 8.37 -6.55 10.40
N LYS A 121 7.21 -6.76 11.04
CA LYS A 121 7.13 -7.38 12.36
C LYS A 121 7.08 -8.90 12.23
N THR A 122 8.19 -9.49 11.81
CA THR A 122 8.36 -10.94 11.55
C THR A 122 9.52 -11.50 12.37
N ALA A 123 9.67 -12.83 12.41
CA ALA A 123 10.81 -13.48 13.07
C ALA A 123 12.16 -13.01 12.50
N ASP A 124 12.21 -12.78 11.18
CA ASP A 124 13.32 -12.15 10.47
C ASP A 124 12.87 -10.80 9.88
N PRO A 125 13.02 -9.68 10.63
CA PRO A 125 12.57 -8.37 10.16
C PRO A 125 13.29 -7.92 8.89
N THR A 126 12.53 -7.63 7.84
CA THR A 126 13.02 -7.16 6.54
C THR A 126 12.70 -5.68 6.37
N LEU A 127 13.66 -4.89 5.89
CA LEU A 127 13.52 -3.46 5.63
C LEU A 127 12.37 -3.24 4.65
N VAL A 128 11.29 -2.61 5.11
CA VAL A 128 10.05 -2.42 4.35
C VAL A 128 9.80 -0.98 3.95
N ALA A 129 10.33 -0.02 4.71
CA ALA A 129 10.26 1.39 4.34
C ALA A 129 11.42 2.21 4.88
N ALA A 130 11.71 3.31 4.20
CA ALA A 130 12.60 4.37 4.67
C ALA A 130 12.26 5.69 3.97
N GLN A 131 12.66 6.82 4.56
CA GLN A 131 12.70 8.06 3.79
C GLN A 131 13.85 7.93 2.77
N VAL A 132 13.66 8.43 1.55
CA VAL A 132 14.65 8.27 0.47
C VAL A 132 15.01 9.60 -0.15
N MET A 133 16.30 9.77 -0.47
CA MET A 133 16.71 10.95 -1.22
C MET A 133 16.32 10.78 -2.69
N LEU A 134 15.69 11.78 -3.30
CA LEU A 134 15.32 11.76 -4.71
C LEU A 134 16.56 11.96 -5.58
N LYS A 135 17.25 10.87 -5.91
CA LYS A 135 18.52 10.86 -6.65
C LYS A 135 18.35 10.89 -8.18
N ARG A 136 17.11 10.78 -8.68
CA ARG A 136 16.83 10.76 -10.12
C ARG A 136 17.01 12.15 -10.74
N GLY A 137 17.67 12.23 -11.89
CA GLY A 137 17.89 13.49 -12.60
C GLY A 137 18.67 14.51 -11.77
N ASP A 138 18.18 15.76 -11.73
CA ASP A 138 18.75 16.86 -10.96
C ASP A 138 18.05 17.13 -9.62
N LEU A 139 17.12 16.26 -9.20
CA LEU A 139 16.30 16.47 -8.00
C LEU A 139 17.13 16.61 -6.73
N MET A 140 18.17 15.79 -6.56
CA MET A 140 19.07 15.89 -5.39
C MET A 140 19.78 17.25 -5.34
N LYS A 141 20.26 17.76 -6.48
CA LYS A 141 20.91 19.07 -6.56
C LYS A 141 19.93 20.20 -6.22
N LYS A 142 18.66 20.09 -6.66
CA LYS A 142 17.60 21.04 -6.32
C LYS A 142 17.22 20.99 -4.85
N LEU A 143 17.21 19.79 -4.25
CA LEU A 143 16.97 19.60 -2.81
C LEU A 143 18.08 20.26 -1.99
N GLU A 144 19.34 20.02 -2.33
CA GLU A 144 20.51 20.65 -1.69
C GLU A 144 20.50 22.18 -1.84
N GLY A 145 20.02 22.69 -2.97
CA GLY A 145 19.87 24.13 -3.23
C GLY A 145 18.61 24.77 -2.65
N GLY A 146 17.74 24.03 -1.95
CA GLY A 146 16.50 24.55 -1.35
C GLY A 146 15.43 24.99 -2.35
N LYS A 147 15.47 24.48 -3.59
CA LYS A 147 14.58 24.88 -4.70
C LYS A 147 13.73 23.74 -5.25
N LEU A 148 13.72 22.59 -4.58
CA LEU A 148 12.95 21.45 -5.05
C LEU A 148 11.45 21.71 -4.89
N SER A 149 10.73 21.72 -6.01
CA SER A 149 9.28 21.82 -6.04
C SER A 149 8.60 20.49 -6.39
N ILE A 150 7.30 20.40 -6.16
CA ILE A 150 6.48 19.25 -6.57
C ILE A 150 6.46 19.08 -8.11
N GLU A 151 6.54 20.18 -8.86
CA GLU A 151 6.55 20.16 -10.32
C GLU A 151 7.88 19.63 -10.88
N ASP A 152 9.00 19.88 -10.18
CA ASP A 152 10.28 19.25 -10.53
C ASP A 152 10.20 17.72 -10.39
N VAL A 153 9.56 17.23 -9.33
CA VAL A 153 9.35 15.80 -9.12
C VAL A 153 8.49 15.21 -10.24
N LYS A 154 7.37 15.86 -10.60
CA LYS A 154 6.51 15.44 -11.72
C LYS A 154 7.27 15.41 -13.05
N LYS A 155 8.16 16.37 -13.30
CA LYS A 155 8.98 16.39 -14.51
C LYS A 155 9.91 15.18 -14.62
N VAL A 156 10.43 14.69 -13.49
CA VAL A 156 11.45 13.62 -13.45
C VAL A 156 10.84 12.22 -13.30
N TYR A 157 9.78 12.08 -12.50
CA TYR A 157 9.07 10.80 -12.29
C TYR A 157 7.88 10.62 -13.24
N GLY A 158 7.50 11.66 -13.98
CA GLY A 158 6.29 11.67 -14.79
C GLY A 158 5.03 11.98 -13.97
N ALA A 159 3.87 11.73 -14.59
CA ALA A 159 2.60 11.90 -13.93
C ALA A 159 2.45 10.89 -12.77
N PRO A 160 2.06 11.34 -11.56
CA PRO A 160 1.87 10.44 -10.43
C PRO A 160 0.70 9.48 -10.70
N THR A 161 0.71 8.35 -10.00
CA THR A 161 -0.45 7.45 -9.98
C THR A 161 -1.61 8.11 -9.25
N ARG A 162 -1.35 8.83 -8.16
CA ARG A 162 -2.33 9.69 -7.48
C ARG A 162 -1.70 11.01 -7.10
N ASP A 163 -2.38 12.10 -7.42
CA ASP A 163 -2.06 13.45 -6.96
C ASP A 163 -3.13 13.87 -5.93
N LEU A 164 -2.75 14.06 -4.68
CA LEU A 164 -3.62 14.50 -3.58
C LEU A 164 -3.35 15.96 -3.18
N GLY A 165 -2.76 16.75 -4.08
CA GLY A 165 -2.36 18.15 -3.86
C GLY A 165 -1.03 18.25 -3.14
N ARG A 166 -1.01 17.97 -1.83
CA ARG A 166 0.22 18.01 -1.01
C ARG A 166 0.96 16.68 -0.93
N VAL A 167 0.40 15.62 -1.51
CA VAL A 167 1.00 14.29 -1.55
C VAL A 167 0.89 13.74 -2.97
N LEU A 168 2.02 13.33 -3.54
CA LEU A 168 2.05 12.52 -4.75
C LEU A 168 2.34 11.06 -4.38
N GLU A 169 1.62 10.14 -5.01
CA GLU A 169 1.84 8.71 -4.88
C GLU A 169 2.26 8.15 -6.25
N TYR A 170 3.44 7.54 -6.28
CA TYR A 170 3.98 6.87 -7.46
C TYR A 170 4.05 5.37 -7.19
N TYR A 171 3.21 4.59 -7.87
CA TYR A 171 3.16 3.15 -7.70
C TYR A 171 3.96 2.41 -8.75
N ASP A 172 4.86 1.56 -8.28
CA ASP A 172 5.48 0.49 -9.05
C ASP A 172 4.79 -0.82 -8.67
N PHE A 173 3.72 -1.15 -9.40
CA PHE A 173 2.93 -2.36 -9.17
C PHE A 173 3.69 -3.65 -9.47
N LYS A 174 4.78 -3.58 -10.25
CA LYS A 174 5.62 -4.74 -10.58
C LYS A 174 6.49 -5.11 -9.39
N ASN A 175 7.19 -4.12 -8.83
CA ASN A 175 8.06 -4.30 -7.68
C ASN A 175 7.34 -4.14 -6.33
N LYS A 176 6.02 -3.96 -6.35
CA LYS A 176 5.18 -3.79 -5.14
C LYS A 176 5.68 -2.68 -4.23
N ALA A 177 6.08 -1.57 -4.84
CA ALA A 177 6.65 -0.41 -4.17
C ALA A 177 5.82 0.86 -4.42
N VAL A 178 5.81 1.76 -3.45
CA VAL A 178 5.22 3.08 -3.60
C VAL A 178 6.15 4.15 -3.03
N LEU A 179 6.37 5.19 -3.81
CA LEU A 179 7.03 6.41 -3.38
C LEU A 179 5.96 7.46 -3.06
N HIS A 180 5.90 7.85 -1.79
CA HIS A 180 5.17 9.04 -1.35
C HIS A 180 6.10 10.25 -1.41
N VAL A 181 5.63 11.33 -2.04
CA VAL A 181 6.28 12.63 -2.04
C VAL A 181 5.33 13.60 -1.34
N ILE A 182 5.74 14.10 -0.19
CA ILE A 182 4.90 14.87 0.75
C ILE A 182 5.46 16.28 0.85
N VAL A 183 4.61 17.28 0.62
CA VAL A 183 4.92 18.69 0.87
C VAL A 183 4.59 19.00 2.33
N THR A 184 5.62 19.13 3.17
CA THR A 184 5.50 19.50 4.59
C THR A 184 4.92 20.90 4.75
N GLU A 185 4.40 21.23 5.94
CA GLU A 185 3.80 22.54 6.21
C GLU A 185 4.73 23.72 5.84
N ASP A 186 6.05 23.54 6.03
CA ASP A 186 7.11 24.48 5.65
C ASP A 186 7.45 24.48 4.14
N ASN A 187 6.62 23.87 3.31
CA ASN A 187 6.81 23.69 1.86
C ASN A 187 8.08 22.95 1.46
N GLN A 188 8.59 22.08 2.33
CA GLN A 188 9.71 21.20 2.01
C GLN A 188 9.20 19.86 1.46
N ILE A 189 9.99 19.24 0.59
CA ILE A 189 9.70 17.90 0.10
C ILE A 189 10.28 16.87 1.07
N SER A 190 9.40 16.05 1.64
CA SER A 190 9.73 14.82 2.36
C SER A 190 9.28 13.62 1.54
N THR A 191 9.95 12.49 1.68
CA THR A 191 9.58 11.28 0.93
C THR A 191 9.54 10.07 1.83
N MET A 192 8.78 9.07 1.42
CA MET A 192 8.77 7.75 2.03
C MET A 192 8.62 6.72 0.92
N LEU A 193 9.59 5.81 0.81
CA LEU A 193 9.48 4.66 -0.09
C LEU A 193 9.10 3.43 0.74
N THR A 194 8.03 2.75 0.33
CA THR A 194 7.50 1.58 1.02
C THR A 194 7.36 0.42 0.04
N HIS A 195 7.94 -0.73 0.37
CA HIS A 195 7.65 -1.99 -0.32
C HIS A 195 6.37 -2.61 0.25
N TYR A 196 5.23 -2.10 -0.20
CA TYR A 196 3.92 -2.48 0.32
C TYR A 196 3.60 -3.97 0.14
N GLY A 197 4.23 -4.65 -0.84
CA GLY A 197 4.07 -6.11 -0.99
C GLY A 197 4.44 -6.91 0.27
N LEU A 198 5.41 -6.44 1.07
CA LEU A 198 5.79 -7.10 2.32
C LEU A 198 4.79 -6.84 3.45
N LEU A 199 4.07 -5.71 3.41
CA LEU A 199 3.05 -5.38 4.40
C LEU A 199 1.77 -6.21 4.23
N TYR A 200 1.56 -6.82 3.06
CA TYR A 200 0.45 -7.72 2.75
C TYR A 200 0.93 -9.17 2.51
N ALA A 201 2.11 -9.55 3.01
CA ALA A 201 2.68 -10.86 2.72
C ALA A 201 1.77 -12.02 3.15
N ASP A 202 1.01 -11.84 4.23
CA ASP A 202 0.02 -12.78 4.77
C ASP A 202 -1.39 -12.61 4.20
N LYS A 203 -1.64 -11.54 3.42
CA LYS A 203 -2.96 -11.18 2.88
C LYS A 203 -2.87 -10.75 1.41
N PRO A 204 -2.55 -11.69 0.49
CA PRO A 204 -2.39 -11.38 -0.93
C PRO A 204 -3.67 -10.83 -1.59
N GLU A 205 -4.86 -11.24 -1.11
CA GLU A 205 -6.14 -10.73 -1.62
C GLU A 205 -6.36 -9.26 -1.26
N ASP A 206 -6.12 -8.87 0.00
CA ASP A 206 -6.15 -7.47 0.44
C ASP A 206 -5.20 -6.61 -0.41
N ARG A 207 -4.02 -7.13 -0.77
CA ARG A 207 -3.08 -6.44 -1.66
C ARG A 207 -3.69 -6.22 -3.05
N ILE A 208 -4.31 -7.24 -3.63
CA ILE A 208 -4.91 -7.17 -4.97
C ILE A 208 -6.06 -6.17 -4.98
N GLU A 209 -6.96 -6.25 -4.00
CA GLU A 209 -8.06 -5.28 -3.83
C GLU A 209 -7.51 -3.85 -3.72
N ASN A 210 -6.48 -3.67 -2.91
CA ASN A 210 -5.82 -2.41 -2.68
C ASN A 210 -5.10 -1.85 -3.93
N GLU A 211 -4.52 -2.71 -4.79
CA GLU A 211 -4.01 -2.30 -6.10
C GLU A 211 -5.15 -1.88 -7.04
N ASN A 212 -6.25 -2.62 -7.06
CA ASN A 212 -7.42 -2.33 -7.89
C ASN A 212 -8.10 -1.01 -7.49
N ILE A 213 -8.22 -0.73 -6.19
CA ILE A 213 -8.74 0.55 -5.67
C ILE A 213 -7.87 1.72 -6.17
N ILE A 214 -6.53 1.63 -6.05
CA ILE A 214 -5.65 2.71 -6.54
C ILE A 214 -5.78 2.90 -8.03
N LYS A 215 -5.82 1.81 -8.79
CA LYS A 215 -6.00 1.86 -10.24
C LYS A 215 -7.29 2.58 -10.60
N ARG A 216 -8.41 2.25 -9.95
CA ARG A 216 -9.70 2.93 -10.13
C ARG A 216 -9.63 4.42 -9.79
N LEU A 217 -9.13 4.75 -8.59
CA LEU A 217 -9.02 6.14 -8.10
C LEU A 217 -8.11 7.01 -8.97
N SER A 218 -7.11 6.42 -9.63
CA SER A 218 -6.24 7.15 -10.56
C SER A 218 -6.96 7.64 -11.82
N GLN A 219 -8.05 6.98 -12.22
CA GLN A 219 -8.85 7.35 -13.38
C GLN A 219 -9.94 8.39 -13.08
N GLU A 220 -10.52 8.36 -11.88
CA GLU A 220 -11.60 9.28 -11.49
C GLU A 220 -11.17 10.75 -11.55
N LYS A 221 -9.91 11.06 -11.19
CA LYS A 221 -9.37 12.42 -11.32
C LYS A 221 -9.12 12.85 -12.77
N GLY A 222 -9.05 11.93 -13.71
CA GLY A 222 -8.98 12.22 -15.15
C GLY A 222 -10.34 12.57 -15.77
N SER A 223 -11.46 12.24 -15.09
CA SER A 223 -12.81 12.39 -15.66
C SER A 223 -13.56 13.64 -15.17
N THR A 224 -13.04 14.38 -14.19
CA THR A 224 -13.65 15.62 -13.67
C THR A 224 -13.14 16.90 -14.35
N SER A 225 -12.34 16.76 -15.41
CA SER A 225 -12.00 17.86 -16.34
C SER A 225 -12.80 17.70 -17.64
N LYS A 226 -14.09 17.98 -17.60
CA LYS A 226 -14.91 18.31 -18.78
C LYS A 226 -15.86 19.44 -18.43
#